data_AF-A0A0B2W5V2-F1
#
_entry.id   AF-A0A0B2W5V2-F1
#
_cell.length_a   1.000
_cell.length_b   1.000
_cell.length_c   1.000
_cell.angle_alpha   90.00
_cell.angle_beta   90.00
_cell.angle_gamma   90.00
#
_symmetry.space_group_name_H-M   'P 1'
#
loop_
_entity.id
_entity.type
_entity.pdbx_description
1 polymer ?
#
loop_
_entity_poly.entity_id
_entity_poly.type
_entity_poly.pdbx_seq_one_letter_code
_entity_poly.pdbx_strand_id
1 'polypeptide(L)'
;MIDTPKLEPFKEVLRRQVPSELGKPISMKVYDIKQPKDCGNPWNGAYSKHGFWYKFYEGNSSDFEKVVALSYETDGYCMNYESFEAWKAAFGEKFVLIVAKNLREDILGSIAFACYNNIAIIGIYYVIEDYRHSGIGSKLFADVIKKLDHKDILFHSSSHLSDRCSRYGLRPTGWTFTHYIVDKPSGLQSLQDTGITIKRMDDLTTTQESDLFAYDRGVCNMDRSQWGRVWLRHFDSDTIVAFDHSVVALSYETDGYCMNYESFEAWKAAFGEKFVLIVAKNLREDILGSIAFACYNNIAIIGIYYVIEDYRHSGIGSKLFAEVIKKLDHKDVLFHSSSHLSDRCSRYGLRPTGWTFTHYIVDKPSGLQSLQDTGITIKRMDDLTTTQESDLFAYDRGVCNMDRSQWGRVWLRHFDSDTIVAFDHSGTITGFGNVRELGGGFVKRILVGPLYADNEKVASAILFALLVKFYNPENDHEWDPDVFAIYRRSVHLIIPEGKNEMLEVMRKLKGDTGTTTKQRLCYKTQCSGSVPEVSFTKIFALSDMHLSIV
;
A
#
# COMPACT_ATOMS: atom_id res chain seq x y z
N MET A 1 -62.11 -39.42 -1.63
CA MET A 1 -61.44 -38.11 -1.56
C MET A 1 -60.35 -38.23 -0.52
N ILE A 2 -59.09 -38.21 -0.96
CA ILE A 2 -57.94 -38.25 -0.05
C ILE A 2 -57.71 -36.81 0.38
N ASP A 3 -57.85 -36.55 1.68
CA ASP A 3 -57.58 -35.24 2.28
C ASP A 3 -56.15 -34.81 1.95
N THR A 4 -56.03 -33.76 1.16
CA THR A 4 -54.73 -33.13 0.90
C THR A 4 -54.37 -32.34 2.15
N PRO A 5 -53.22 -32.59 2.80
CA PRO A 5 -52.87 -31.83 3.99
C PRO A 5 -52.72 -30.37 3.59
N LYS A 6 -53.52 -29.49 4.23
CA LYS A 6 -53.42 -28.04 4.04
C LYS A 6 -52.00 -27.61 4.43
N LEU A 7 -51.22 -27.21 3.42
CA LEU A 7 -49.93 -26.59 3.64
C LEU A 7 -50.12 -25.32 4.47
N GLU A 8 -49.25 -25.15 5.44
CA GLU A 8 -49.24 -24.01 6.34
C GLU A 8 -49.00 -22.71 5.54
N PRO A 9 -49.64 -21.58 5.88
CA PRO A 9 -49.45 -20.33 5.15
C PRO A 9 -47.98 -19.90 5.17
N PHE A 10 -47.45 -19.53 4.00
CA PHE A 10 -46.04 -19.12 3.80
C PHE A 10 -45.57 -18.05 4.80
N LYS A 11 -46.46 -17.14 5.21
CA LYS A 11 -46.17 -16.09 6.18
C LYS A 11 -45.83 -16.60 7.60
N GLU A 12 -46.39 -17.73 8.00
CA GLU A 12 -46.05 -18.39 9.27
C GLU A 12 -44.78 -19.23 9.18
N VAL A 13 -44.41 -19.68 7.97
CA VAL A 13 -43.11 -20.29 7.70
C VAL A 13 -42.00 -19.23 7.86
N LEU A 14 -42.16 -18.05 7.25
CA LEU A 14 -41.20 -16.94 7.33
C LEU A 14 -41.00 -16.41 8.77
N ARG A 15 -42.04 -16.43 9.62
CA ARG A 15 -41.94 -15.99 11.03
C ARG A 15 -41.02 -16.84 11.90
N ARG A 16 -40.77 -18.09 11.51
CA ARG A 16 -39.87 -19.02 12.22
C ARG A 16 -38.43 -18.96 11.72
N GLN A 17 -38.19 -18.25 10.61
CA GLN A 17 -36.88 -18.16 9.95
C GLN A 17 -36.01 -17.00 10.47
N VAL A 18 -36.56 -16.08 11.27
CA VAL A 18 -35.77 -15.05 11.95
C VAL A 18 -35.42 -15.56 13.35
N PRO A 19 -34.13 -15.69 13.72
CA PRO A 19 -33.76 -16.01 15.09
C PRO A 19 -34.33 -14.93 16.02
N SER A 20 -35.31 -15.28 16.85
CA SER A 20 -35.84 -14.35 17.85
C SER A 20 -34.81 -14.04 18.95
N GLU A 21 -33.77 -14.88 19.07
CA GLU A 21 -32.66 -14.72 19.99
C GLU A 21 -31.34 -15.22 19.37
N LEU A 22 -30.29 -14.40 19.44
CA LEU A 22 -28.93 -14.75 19.02
C LEU A 22 -28.44 -16.01 19.77
N GLY A 23 -27.91 -16.99 19.03
CA GLY A 23 -27.27 -18.18 19.59
C GLY A 23 -28.20 -19.35 19.94
N LYS A 24 -29.53 -19.22 19.80
CA LYS A 24 -30.45 -20.35 19.99
C LYS A 24 -30.61 -21.19 18.72
N PRO A 25 -30.64 -22.54 18.80
CA PRO A 25 -30.89 -23.41 17.66
C PRO A 25 -32.29 -23.17 17.06
N ILE A 26 -32.38 -23.17 15.73
CA ILE A 26 -33.65 -23.11 15.00
C ILE A 26 -34.41 -24.44 15.21
N SER A 27 -35.69 -24.37 15.58
CA SER A 27 -36.55 -25.55 15.71
C SER A 27 -37.04 -25.99 14.32
N MET A 28 -36.61 -27.18 13.86
CA MET A 28 -36.92 -27.70 12.51
C MET A 28 -37.91 -28.87 12.57
N LYS A 29 -38.79 -28.98 11.57
CA LYS A 29 -39.71 -30.14 11.41
C LYS A 29 -38.95 -31.33 10.81
N VAL A 30 -39.18 -32.53 11.34
CA VAL A 30 -38.56 -33.77 10.85
C VAL A 30 -39.51 -34.44 9.84
N TYR A 31 -39.04 -34.67 8.61
CA TYR A 31 -39.79 -35.38 7.58
C TYR A 31 -39.60 -36.90 7.75
N ASP A 32 -40.67 -37.68 7.87
CA ASP A 32 -40.61 -39.15 8.05
C ASP A 32 -41.26 -39.87 6.86
N ILE A 33 -40.49 -40.73 6.19
CA ILE A 33 -40.96 -41.55 5.05
C ILE A 33 -40.88 -43.03 5.45
N LYS A 34 -41.89 -43.82 5.05
CA LYS A 34 -42.02 -45.26 5.36
C LYS A 34 -41.09 -46.19 4.55
N GLN A 35 -40.01 -45.68 3.94
CA GLN A 35 -39.06 -46.49 3.16
C GLN A 35 -38.03 -47.20 4.07
N PRO A 36 -37.31 -48.24 3.59
CA PRO A 36 -36.35 -48.99 4.39
C PRO A 36 -35.27 -48.07 4.98
N LYS A 37 -35.17 -48.08 6.32
CA LYS A 37 -34.19 -47.29 7.08
C LYS A 37 -32.88 -48.08 7.16
N ASP A 38 -31.73 -47.40 7.00
CA ASP A 38 -30.38 -47.95 7.23
C ASP A 38 -29.94 -49.18 6.38
N CYS A 39 -30.50 -49.37 5.18
CA CYS A 39 -30.19 -50.52 4.31
C CYS A 39 -29.37 -50.13 3.06
N GLY A 40 -28.07 -49.84 3.17
CA GLY A 40 -27.29 -49.56 1.95
C GLY A 40 -25.77 -49.57 2.08
N ASN A 41 -25.10 -50.23 1.12
CA ASN A 41 -23.67 -50.19 0.92
C ASN A 41 -23.31 -48.87 0.20
N PRO A 42 -22.46 -48.00 0.78
CA PRO A 42 -22.12 -46.69 0.19
C PRO A 42 -21.55 -46.74 -1.23
N TRP A 43 -21.01 -47.88 -1.67
CA TRP A 43 -20.52 -48.07 -3.04
C TRP A 43 -21.65 -48.24 -4.08
N ASN A 44 -22.86 -48.64 -3.64
CA ASN A 44 -24.07 -48.82 -4.47
C ASN A 44 -25.21 -47.83 -4.13
N GLY A 45 -24.98 -46.89 -3.19
CA GLY A 45 -25.97 -45.92 -2.68
C GLY A 45 -26.37 -46.18 -1.23
N ALA A 46 -26.65 -45.10 -0.49
CA ALA A 46 -27.02 -45.14 0.93
C ALA A 46 -28.47 -44.66 1.13
N TYR A 47 -29.17 -45.24 2.10
CA TYR A 47 -30.43 -44.70 2.59
C TYR A 47 -30.18 -43.83 3.82
N SER A 48 -30.76 -42.64 3.82
CA SER A 48 -30.77 -41.77 4.98
C SER A 48 -31.59 -42.41 6.12
N LYS A 49 -31.47 -41.87 7.34
CA LYS A 49 -32.27 -42.26 8.50
C LYS A 49 -33.79 -42.12 8.26
N HIS A 50 -34.16 -41.31 7.27
CA HIS A 50 -35.55 -41.08 6.85
C HIS A 50 -35.91 -41.79 5.53
N GLY A 51 -35.06 -42.69 5.04
CA GLY A 51 -35.35 -43.53 3.87
C GLY A 51 -35.10 -42.86 2.51
N PHE A 52 -34.32 -41.78 2.46
CA PHE A 52 -33.92 -41.14 1.19
C PHE A 52 -32.71 -41.83 0.58
N TRP A 53 -32.76 -42.25 -0.68
CA TRP A 53 -31.59 -42.75 -1.40
C TRP A 53 -30.67 -41.60 -1.83
N TYR A 54 -29.37 -41.74 -1.59
CA TYR A 54 -28.35 -40.82 -2.08
C TYR A 54 -26.99 -41.50 -2.30
N LYS A 55 -26.12 -40.86 -3.10
CA LYS A 55 -24.72 -41.25 -3.31
C LYS A 55 -23.81 -40.02 -3.27
N PHE A 56 -22.57 -40.21 -2.83
CA PHE A 56 -21.55 -39.15 -2.83
C PHE A 56 -20.77 -39.13 -4.13
N TYR A 57 -20.51 -37.93 -4.62
CA TYR A 57 -19.74 -37.65 -5.81
C TYR A 57 -18.72 -36.56 -5.51
N GLU A 58 -17.58 -36.59 -6.19
CA GLU A 58 -16.73 -35.42 -6.28
C GLU A 58 -17.44 -34.37 -7.14
N GLY A 59 -17.71 -33.21 -6.55
CA GLY A 59 -18.47 -32.14 -7.18
C GLY A 59 -17.64 -31.37 -8.21
N ASN A 60 -18.31 -30.92 -9.26
CA ASN A 60 -17.76 -30.00 -10.26
C ASN A 60 -18.30 -28.58 -10.09
N SER A 61 -17.92 -27.66 -10.98
CA SER A 61 -18.35 -26.26 -10.96
C SER A 61 -19.88 -26.10 -11.02
N SER A 62 -20.57 -26.88 -11.87
CA SER A 62 -22.05 -26.85 -11.94
C SER A 62 -22.72 -27.35 -10.65
N ASP A 63 -22.12 -28.34 -9.99
CA ASP A 63 -22.61 -28.79 -8.68
C ASP A 63 -22.40 -27.72 -7.61
N PHE A 64 -21.27 -27.02 -7.65
CA PHE A 64 -20.99 -25.91 -6.74
C PHE A 64 -21.97 -24.75 -6.94
N GLU A 65 -22.25 -24.32 -8.17
CA GLU A 65 -23.22 -23.26 -8.46
C GLU A 65 -24.61 -23.56 -7.87
N LYS A 66 -25.07 -24.81 -8.01
CA LYS A 66 -26.33 -25.25 -7.40
C LYS A 66 -26.28 -25.18 -5.88
N VAL A 67 -25.18 -25.58 -5.25
CA VAL A 67 -24.99 -25.46 -3.79
C VAL A 67 -25.03 -23.99 -3.36
N VAL A 68 -24.35 -23.10 -4.07
CA VAL A 68 -24.35 -21.65 -3.81
C VAL A 68 -25.78 -21.13 -3.84
N ALA A 69 -26.51 -21.36 -4.93
CA ALA A 69 -27.89 -20.92 -5.08
C ALA A 69 -28.79 -21.43 -3.94
N LEU A 70 -28.78 -22.74 -3.68
CA LEU A 70 -29.62 -23.36 -2.66
C LEU A 70 -29.30 -22.87 -1.24
N SER A 71 -28.01 -22.71 -0.92
CA SER A 71 -27.58 -22.27 0.41
C SER A 71 -27.88 -20.78 0.67
N TYR A 72 -27.85 -19.95 -0.38
CA TYR A 72 -28.27 -18.55 -0.27
C TYR A 72 -29.78 -18.43 -0.07
N GLU A 73 -30.57 -19.12 -0.89
CA GLU A 73 -32.04 -19.06 -0.83
C GLU A 73 -32.62 -19.53 0.51
N THR A 74 -31.95 -20.49 1.16
CA THR A 74 -32.45 -21.10 2.42
C THR A 74 -31.84 -20.50 3.68
N ASP A 75 -30.52 -20.29 3.70
CA ASP A 75 -29.77 -19.91 4.89
C ASP A 75 -29.06 -18.55 4.77
N GLY A 76 -29.16 -17.88 3.62
CA GLY A 76 -28.46 -16.61 3.37
C GLY A 76 -26.94 -16.74 3.35
N TYR A 77 -26.41 -17.91 2.98
CA TYR A 77 -24.96 -18.10 2.88
C TYR A 77 -24.36 -17.19 1.81
N CYS A 78 -23.40 -16.36 2.22
CA CYS A 78 -22.69 -15.43 1.32
C CYS A 78 -21.53 -16.14 0.63
N MET A 79 -21.82 -17.01 -0.35
CA MET A 79 -20.82 -17.61 -1.23
C MET A 79 -20.95 -17.04 -2.63
N ASN A 80 -19.81 -16.90 -3.33
CA ASN A 80 -19.80 -16.48 -4.72
C ASN A 80 -19.70 -17.68 -5.66
N TYR A 81 -20.37 -17.63 -6.83
CA TYR A 81 -20.44 -18.71 -7.81
C TYR A 81 -19.06 -19.10 -8.35
N GLU A 82 -18.18 -18.13 -8.53
CA GLU A 82 -16.86 -18.34 -9.12
C GLU A 82 -15.78 -18.72 -8.09
N SER A 83 -16.12 -18.77 -6.80
CA SER A 83 -15.20 -19.19 -5.73
C SER A 83 -14.63 -20.59 -5.97
N PHE A 84 -15.34 -21.46 -6.67
CA PHE A 84 -14.86 -22.81 -7.01
C PHE A 84 -13.57 -22.78 -7.84
N GLU A 85 -13.54 -21.96 -8.89
CA GLU A 85 -12.38 -21.84 -9.77
C GLU A 85 -11.21 -21.19 -9.03
N ALA A 86 -11.49 -20.20 -8.16
CA ALA A 86 -10.48 -19.59 -7.31
C ALA A 86 -9.83 -20.61 -6.35
N TRP A 87 -10.62 -21.45 -5.70
CA TRP A 87 -10.10 -22.50 -4.82
C TRP A 87 -9.37 -23.59 -5.59
N LYS A 88 -9.85 -24.00 -6.77
CA LYS A 88 -9.14 -24.94 -7.64
C LYS A 88 -7.81 -24.36 -8.15
N ALA A 89 -7.76 -23.08 -8.52
CA ALA A 89 -6.51 -22.42 -8.90
C ALA A 89 -5.53 -22.30 -7.72
N ALA A 90 -6.02 -22.00 -6.51
CA ALA A 90 -5.19 -21.85 -5.32
C ALA A 90 -4.66 -23.18 -4.77
N PHE A 91 -5.48 -24.24 -4.77
CA PHE A 91 -5.17 -25.50 -4.08
C PHE A 91 -4.99 -26.70 -5.00
N GLY A 92 -5.44 -26.62 -6.26
CA GLY A 92 -5.39 -27.73 -7.23
C GLY A 92 -6.13 -28.96 -6.71
N GLU A 93 -5.46 -30.11 -6.74
CA GLU A 93 -5.98 -31.38 -6.21
C GLU A 93 -6.16 -31.39 -4.69
N LYS A 94 -5.58 -30.43 -3.96
CA LYS A 94 -5.73 -30.32 -2.50
C LYS A 94 -7.07 -29.72 -2.08
N PHE A 95 -7.89 -29.25 -3.03
CA PHE A 95 -9.27 -28.84 -2.82
C PHE A 95 -10.24 -29.86 -3.41
N VAL A 96 -11.13 -30.37 -2.56
CA VAL A 96 -12.12 -31.39 -2.91
C VAL A 96 -13.50 -30.94 -2.44
N LEU A 97 -14.44 -30.89 -3.38
CA LEU A 97 -15.88 -30.73 -3.11
C LEU A 97 -16.53 -32.11 -3.16
N ILE A 98 -17.33 -32.44 -2.16
CA ILE A 98 -18.13 -33.66 -2.11
C ILE A 98 -19.59 -33.27 -2.05
N VAL A 99 -20.40 -33.83 -2.93
CA VAL A 99 -21.85 -33.59 -2.99
C VAL A 99 -22.62 -34.90 -2.82
N ALA A 100 -23.72 -34.85 -2.08
CA ALA A 100 -24.68 -35.92 -1.98
C ALA A 100 -25.78 -35.68 -3.03
N LYS A 101 -26.02 -36.64 -3.93
CA LYS A 101 -27.09 -36.55 -4.93
C LYS A 101 -28.08 -37.70 -4.81
N ASN A 102 -29.35 -37.44 -5.12
CA ASN A 102 -30.39 -38.47 -5.23
C ASN A 102 -30.36 -39.19 -6.60
N LEU A 103 -31.30 -40.11 -6.86
CA LEU A 103 -31.41 -40.84 -8.13
C LEU A 103 -31.73 -39.96 -9.36
N ARG A 104 -32.17 -38.72 -9.13
CA ARG A 104 -32.46 -37.73 -10.17
C ARG A 104 -31.30 -36.76 -10.38
N GLU A 105 -30.16 -37.00 -9.73
CA GLU A 105 -29.00 -36.12 -9.71
C GLU A 105 -29.26 -34.76 -9.03
N ASP A 106 -30.33 -34.64 -8.23
CA ASP A 106 -30.56 -33.46 -7.41
C ASP A 106 -29.60 -33.47 -6.21
N ILE A 107 -28.98 -32.32 -5.94
CA ILE A 107 -28.11 -32.15 -4.78
C ILE A 107 -28.96 -32.16 -3.50
N LEU A 108 -28.51 -32.89 -2.49
CA LEU A 108 -29.14 -32.97 -1.17
C LEU A 108 -28.28 -32.29 -0.08
N GLY A 109 -26.98 -32.18 -0.33
CA GLY A 109 -26.02 -31.54 0.55
C GLY A 109 -24.60 -31.59 -0.01
N SER A 110 -23.71 -30.83 0.61
CA SER A 110 -22.31 -30.68 0.22
C SER A 110 -21.41 -30.55 1.44
N ILE A 111 -20.13 -30.84 1.21
CA ILE A 111 -19.02 -30.48 2.08
C ILE A 111 -17.78 -30.34 1.21
N ALA A 112 -16.89 -29.41 1.53
CA ALA A 112 -15.60 -29.31 0.89
C ALA A 112 -14.48 -29.21 1.90
N PHE A 113 -13.28 -29.54 1.46
CA PHE A 113 -12.08 -29.25 2.23
C PHE A 113 -10.94 -28.79 1.32
N ALA A 114 -10.07 -27.96 1.89
CA ALA A 114 -8.80 -27.57 1.30
C ALA A 114 -7.66 -27.94 2.26
N CYS A 115 -6.60 -28.57 1.75
CA CYS A 115 -5.43 -28.91 2.55
C CYS A 115 -4.30 -27.90 2.38
N TYR A 116 -3.80 -27.40 3.50
CA TYR A 116 -2.65 -26.52 3.59
C TYR A 116 -1.62 -27.07 4.58
N ASN A 117 -0.50 -27.59 4.06
CA ASN A 117 0.50 -28.31 4.86
C ASN A 117 -0.16 -29.43 5.71
N ASN A 118 -0.03 -29.34 7.04
CA ASN A 118 -0.60 -30.28 8.00
C ASN A 118 -2.03 -29.90 8.43
N ILE A 119 -2.56 -28.77 7.97
CA ILE A 119 -3.89 -28.27 8.31
C ILE A 119 -4.86 -28.57 7.16
N ALA A 120 -6.09 -28.95 7.48
CA ALA A 120 -7.20 -29.03 6.55
C ALA A 120 -8.33 -28.12 7.02
N ILE A 121 -8.84 -27.30 6.11
CA ILE A 121 -9.96 -26.41 6.38
C ILE A 121 -11.20 -27.02 5.72
N ILE A 122 -12.20 -27.34 6.53
CA ILE A 122 -13.52 -27.80 6.07
C ILE A 122 -14.42 -26.58 5.88
N GLY A 123 -15.11 -26.52 4.75
CA GLY A 123 -16.05 -25.45 4.39
C GLY A 123 -17.17 -25.97 3.49
N ILE A 124 -18.03 -25.07 3.00
CA ILE A 124 -19.12 -25.38 2.05
C ILE A 124 -20.01 -26.54 2.56
N TYR A 125 -20.13 -26.64 3.89
CA TYR A 125 -20.99 -27.63 4.52
C TYR A 125 -22.43 -27.12 4.47
N TYR A 126 -23.27 -27.83 3.71
CA TYR A 126 -24.66 -27.49 3.53
C TYR A 126 -25.50 -28.76 3.36
N VAL A 127 -26.71 -28.77 3.92
CA VAL A 127 -27.71 -29.82 3.69
C VAL A 127 -29.03 -29.11 3.50
N ILE A 128 -29.71 -29.41 2.40
CA ILE A 128 -31.03 -28.84 2.08
C ILE A 128 -31.96 -29.10 3.26
N GLU A 129 -32.75 -28.08 3.61
CA GLU A 129 -33.62 -28.07 4.79
C GLU A 129 -34.45 -29.36 4.94
N ASP A 130 -35.14 -29.77 3.86
CA ASP A 130 -35.99 -30.97 3.81
C ASP A 130 -35.24 -32.29 4.13
N TYR A 131 -33.92 -32.28 3.97
CA TYR A 131 -33.05 -33.44 4.17
C TYR A 131 -32.20 -33.33 5.45
N ARG A 132 -32.37 -32.27 6.25
CA ARG A 132 -31.70 -32.16 7.56
C ARG A 132 -32.19 -33.26 8.50
N HIS A 133 -31.36 -33.60 9.49
CA HIS A 133 -31.59 -34.70 10.44
C HIS A 133 -31.70 -36.12 9.86
N SER A 134 -31.67 -36.27 8.53
CA SER A 134 -31.64 -37.55 7.82
C SER A 134 -30.31 -38.30 7.95
N GLY A 135 -29.27 -37.69 8.52
CA GLY A 135 -27.95 -38.29 8.67
C GLY A 135 -27.01 -38.07 7.47
N ILE A 136 -27.48 -37.47 6.37
CA ILE A 136 -26.66 -37.14 5.19
C ILE A 136 -25.45 -36.28 5.59
N GLY A 137 -25.67 -35.17 6.29
CA GLY A 137 -24.60 -34.29 6.77
C GLY A 137 -23.58 -35.01 7.66
N SER A 138 -24.05 -35.90 8.53
CA SER A 138 -23.16 -36.69 9.39
C SER A 138 -22.28 -37.68 8.60
N LYS A 139 -22.79 -38.21 7.49
CA LYS A 139 -22.06 -39.11 6.60
C LYS A 139 -21.08 -38.35 5.72
N LEU A 140 -21.44 -37.16 5.22
CA LEU A 140 -20.54 -36.25 4.51
C LEU A 140 -19.33 -35.89 5.39
N PHE A 141 -19.59 -35.51 6.64
CA PHE A 141 -18.53 -35.18 7.59
C PHE A 141 -17.63 -36.38 7.89
N ALA A 142 -18.20 -37.55 8.16
CA ALA A 142 -17.42 -38.76 8.41
C ALA A 142 -16.53 -39.17 7.23
N ASP A 143 -17.01 -39.00 6.00
CA ASP A 143 -16.24 -39.28 4.78
C ASP A 143 -15.05 -38.32 4.64
N VAL A 144 -15.26 -37.03 4.88
CA VAL A 144 -14.18 -36.03 4.87
C VAL A 144 -13.15 -36.30 5.97
N ILE A 145 -13.58 -36.55 7.21
CA ILE A 145 -12.64 -36.87 8.31
C ILE A 145 -11.77 -38.09 7.97
N LYS A 146 -12.36 -39.12 7.36
CA LYS A 146 -11.60 -40.30 6.91
C LYS A 146 -10.58 -39.97 5.82
N LYS A 147 -10.90 -39.04 4.91
CA LYS A 147 -10.01 -38.60 3.82
C LYS A 147 -8.87 -37.69 4.31
N LEU A 148 -9.07 -36.98 5.42
CA LEU A 148 -8.13 -36.02 5.99
C LEU A 148 -7.14 -36.64 7.00
N ASP A 149 -7.03 -37.98 7.02
CA ASP A 149 -6.28 -38.75 8.02
C ASP A 149 -4.93 -38.09 8.42
N HIS A 150 -4.71 -37.99 9.74
CA HIS A 150 -3.55 -37.35 10.36
C HIS A 150 -3.34 -35.82 10.11
N LYS A 151 -4.36 -35.07 9.70
CA LYS A 151 -4.31 -33.60 9.62
C LYS A 151 -4.96 -32.91 10.82
N ASP A 152 -4.49 -31.70 11.11
CA ASP A 152 -5.18 -30.77 12.01
C ASP A 152 -6.36 -30.15 11.26
N ILE A 153 -7.57 -30.28 11.81
CA ILE A 153 -8.79 -29.92 11.09
C ILE A 153 -9.40 -28.65 11.68
N LEU A 154 -9.60 -27.64 10.84
CA LEU A 154 -10.32 -26.42 11.14
C LEU A 154 -11.70 -26.45 10.48
N PHE A 155 -12.74 -26.18 11.25
CA PHE A 155 -14.11 -26.07 10.76
C PHE A 155 -14.83 -24.92 11.47
N HIS A 156 -15.26 -23.92 10.70
CA HIS A 156 -16.08 -22.83 11.21
C HIS A 156 -17.55 -23.24 11.22
N SER A 157 -17.97 -23.90 12.31
CA SER A 157 -19.34 -24.37 12.46
C SER A 157 -20.33 -23.24 12.77
N SER A 158 -21.50 -23.25 12.15
CA SER A 158 -22.67 -22.50 12.65
C SER A 158 -22.96 -22.87 14.11
N SER A 159 -23.43 -21.92 14.91
CA SER A 159 -23.61 -22.10 16.36
C SER A 159 -24.41 -23.36 16.73
N HIS A 160 -25.48 -23.66 15.98
CA HIS A 160 -26.33 -24.84 16.20
C HIS A 160 -25.66 -26.20 15.88
N LEU A 161 -24.50 -26.20 15.22
CA LEU A 161 -23.69 -27.38 14.91
C LEU A 161 -22.53 -27.59 15.88
N SER A 162 -22.12 -26.55 16.62
CA SER A 162 -20.88 -26.54 17.41
C SER A 162 -20.79 -27.72 18.39
N ASP A 163 -21.86 -27.97 19.15
CA ASP A 163 -21.90 -29.08 20.12
C ASP A 163 -21.78 -30.47 19.48
N ARG A 164 -22.18 -30.59 18.20
CA ARG A 164 -22.16 -31.85 17.45
C ARG A 164 -20.79 -32.17 16.87
N CYS A 165 -19.93 -31.17 16.70
CA CYS A 165 -18.58 -31.34 16.13
C CYS A 165 -17.68 -32.22 17.02
N SER A 166 -17.93 -32.25 18.33
CA SER A 166 -17.22 -33.12 19.30
C SER A 166 -17.22 -34.60 18.94
N ARG A 167 -18.29 -35.08 18.28
CA ARG A 167 -18.43 -36.47 17.83
C ARG A 167 -17.45 -36.86 16.73
N TYR A 168 -16.84 -35.86 16.10
CA TYR A 168 -15.82 -36.01 15.05
C TYR A 168 -14.42 -35.67 15.57
N GLY A 169 -14.24 -35.56 16.90
CA GLY A 169 -12.96 -35.23 17.51
C GLY A 169 -12.59 -33.74 17.49
N LEU A 170 -13.46 -32.89 16.93
CA LEU A 170 -13.24 -31.44 16.90
C LEU A 170 -13.60 -30.80 18.23
N ARG A 171 -12.78 -29.85 18.67
CA ARG A 171 -12.98 -29.11 19.92
C ARG A 171 -13.22 -27.63 19.60
N PRO A 172 -14.16 -26.95 20.27
CA PRO A 172 -14.34 -25.52 20.11
C PRO A 172 -13.05 -24.77 20.40
N THR A 173 -12.77 -23.74 19.61
CA THR A 173 -11.72 -22.76 19.88
C THR A 173 -12.32 -21.51 20.52
N GLY A 174 -11.47 -20.58 20.98
CA GLY A 174 -11.93 -19.25 21.42
C GLY A 174 -12.37 -18.33 20.27
N TRP A 175 -12.31 -18.78 19.02
CA TRP A 175 -12.62 -17.95 17.86
C TRP A 175 -14.13 -17.93 17.61
N THR A 176 -14.69 -16.73 17.63
CA THR A 176 -16.10 -16.49 17.32
C THR A 176 -16.19 -15.41 16.25
N PHE A 177 -17.02 -15.64 15.24
CA PHE A 177 -17.24 -14.73 14.13
C PHE A 177 -18.70 -14.32 14.11
N THR A 178 -18.96 -13.03 13.96
CA THR A 178 -20.32 -12.48 13.88
C THR A 178 -20.49 -11.80 12.52
N HIS A 179 -21.55 -12.15 11.83
CA HIS A 179 -21.92 -11.51 10.57
C HIS A 179 -22.76 -10.26 10.88
N TYR A 180 -22.30 -9.09 10.43
CA TYR A 180 -23.05 -7.84 10.45
C TYR A 180 -23.46 -7.46 9.03
N ILE A 181 -24.70 -7.03 8.85
CA ILE A 181 -25.21 -6.52 7.57
C ILE A 181 -25.48 -5.03 7.75
N VAL A 182 -24.85 -4.22 6.90
CA VAL A 182 -25.12 -2.78 6.80
C VAL A 182 -26.02 -2.56 5.59
N ASP A 183 -27.32 -2.36 5.81
CA ASP A 183 -28.26 -2.04 4.72
C ASP A 183 -28.16 -0.56 4.36
N LYS A 184 -27.97 -0.27 3.06
CA LYS A 184 -27.93 1.08 2.47
C LYS A 184 -26.99 2.06 3.22
N PRO A 185 -25.68 1.80 3.25
CA PRO A 185 -24.74 2.67 3.94
C PRO A 185 -24.68 4.07 3.31
N SER A 186 -24.85 5.12 4.12
CA SER A 186 -24.73 6.52 3.72
C SER A 186 -23.46 7.22 4.23
N GLY A 187 -22.68 6.55 5.08
CA GLY A 187 -21.51 7.12 5.76
C GLY A 187 -20.19 7.04 4.98
N LEU A 188 -20.19 6.76 3.67
CA LEU A 188 -18.96 6.49 2.92
C LEU A 188 -17.92 7.62 3.03
N GLN A 189 -18.37 8.88 3.01
CA GLN A 189 -17.48 10.05 3.14
C GLN A 189 -16.74 10.10 4.48
N SER A 190 -17.32 9.53 5.56
CA SER A 190 -16.66 9.50 6.87
C SER A 190 -15.54 8.48 7.01
N LEU A 191 -15.33 7.61 6.01
CA LEU A 191 -14.26 6.62 6.00
C LEU A 191 -12.97 7.13 5.32
N GLN A 192 -12.96 8.37 4.84
CA GLN A 192 -11.77 8.95 4.20
C GLN A 192 -10.70 9.30 5.24
N ASP A 193 -9.48 8.79 5.01
CA ASP A 193 -8.30 9.10 5.79
C ASP A 193 -7.20 9.64 4.84
N THR A 194 -6.71 10.84 5.10
CA THR A 194 -5.68 11.50 4.28
C THR A 194 -4.25 11.06 4.62
N GLY A 195 -4.06 10.32 5.71
CA GLY A 195 -2.76 9.83 6.18
C GLY A 195 -2.36 8.47 5.60
N ILE A 196 -3.25 7.81 4.87
CA ILE A 196 -3.07 6.46 4.33
C ILE A 196 -3.09 6.52 2.81
N THR A 197 -2.05 6.01 2.17
CA THR A 197 -2.07 5.80 0.72
C THR A 197 -2.71 4.45 0.44
N ILE A 198 -3.68 4.43 -0.46
CA ILE A 198 -4.33 3.20 -0.90
C ILE A 198 -3.97 2.91 -2.35
N LYS A 199 -3.67 1.65 -2.67
CA LYS A 199 -3.43 1.18 -4.04
C LYS A 199 -4.29 -0.04 -4.32
N ARG A 200 -4.69 -0.23 -5.57
CA ARG A 200 -5.31 -1.49 -6.00
C ARG A 200 -4.25 -2.59 -6.02
N MET A 201 -4.66 -3.83 -5.78
CA MET A 201 -3.77 -4.99 -5.82
C MET A 201 -3.01 -5.12 -7.15
N ASP A 202 -3.64 -4.73 -8.27
CA ASP A 202 -3.03 -4.78 -9.61
C ASP A 202 -2.03 -3.64 -9.87
N ASP A 203 -2.06 -2.58 -9.07
CA ASP A 203 -1.14 -1.44 -9.16
C ASP A 203 0.13 -1.64 -8.30
N LEU A 204 0.23 -2.76 -7.59
CA LEU A 204 1.37 -3.03 -6.71
C LEU A 204 2.61 -3.42 -7.50
N THR A 205 3.76 -2.89 -7.07
CA THR A 205 5.06 -3.40 -7.52
C THR A 205 5.34 -4.78 -6.91
N THR A 206 6.26 -5.54 -7.50
CA THR A 206 6.71 -6.84 -6.97
C THR A 206 7.17 -6.75 -5.51
N THR A 207 7.85 -5.67 -5.13
CA THR A 207 8.29 -5.41 -3.75
C THR A 207 7.10 -5.18 -2.83
N GLN A 208 6.15 -4.34 -3.23
CA GLN A 208 4.95 -4.05 -2.45
C GLN A 208 4.09 -5.29 -2.23
N GLU A 209 3.95 -6.14 -3.26
CA GLU A 209 3.26 -7.41 -3.13
C GLU A 209 4.00 -8.37 -2.18
N SER A 210 5.34 -8.41 -2.22
CA SER A 210 6.13 -9.18 -1.27
C SER A 210 5.93 -8.70 0.17
N ASP A 211 5.91 -7.37 0.38
CA ASP A 211 5.69 -6.77 1.71
C ASP A 211 4.28 -7.05 2.24
N LEU A 212 3.26 -7.01 1.38
CA LEU A 212 1.90 -7.43 1.71
C LEU A 212 1.87 -8.87 2.24
N PHE A 213 2.52 -9.81 1.55
CA PHE A 213 2.53 -11.20 1.99
C PHE A 213 3.42 -11.47 3.20
N ALA A 214 4.45 -10.64 3.44
CA ALA A 214 5.21 -10.66 4.68
C ALA A 214 4.35 -10.19 5.86
N TYR A 215 3.60 -9.11 5.68
CA TYR A 215 2.62 -8.61 6.66
C TYR A 215 1.55 -9.68 6.95
N ASP A 216 0.94 -10.25 5.91
CA ASP A 216 -0.06 -11.29 6.02
C ASP A 216 0.43 -12.51 6.81
N ARG A 217 1.66 -12.97 6.51
CA ARG A 217 2.33 -14.04 7.24
C ARG A 217 2.53 -13.69 8.71
N GLY A 218 2.88 -12.44 9.03
CA GLY A 218 3.03 -11.94 10.39
C GLY A 218 1.72 -11.95 11.18
N VAL A 219 0.61 -11.55 10.53
CA VAL A 219 -0.72 -11.51 11.15
C VAL A 219 -1.29 -12.92 11.34
N CYS A 220 -1.21 -13.76 10.31
CA CYS A 220 -1.82 -15.09 10.33
C CYS A 220 -0.90 -16.18 10.90
N ASN A 221 0.37 -15.85 11.16
CA ASN A 221 1.42 -16.79 11.55
C ASN A 221 1.52 -18.01 10.60
N MET A 222 1.23 -17.80 9.32
CA MET A 222 1.21 -18.81 8.28
C MET A 222 1.46 -18.15 6.93
N ASP A 223 2.37 -18.70 6.13
CA ASP A 223 2.50 -18.27 4.74
C ASP A 223 1.28 -18.78 4.00
N ARG A 224 0.44 -17.89 3.46
CA ARG A 224 -0.70 -18.23 2.59
C ARG A 224 -0.66 -17.45 1.27
N SER A 225 0.54 -17.07 0.84
CA SER A 225 0.76 -16.23 -0.35
C SER A 225 0.21 -16.85 -1.64
N GLN A 226 0.29 -18.17 -1.82
CA GLN A 226 -0.30 -18.86 -2.98
C GLN A 226 -1.81 -18.62 -3.08
N TRP A 227 -2.53 -18.79 -1.97
CA TRP A 227 -3.97 -18.53 -1.92
C TRP A 227 -4.25 -17.04 -2.07
N GLY A 228 -3.50 -16.17 -1.38
CA GLY A 228 -3.70 -14.73 -1.42
C GLY A 228 -3.52 -14.14 -2.81
N ARG A 229 -2.55 -14.62 -3.61
CA ARG A 229 -2.36 -14.12 -4.99
C ARG A 229 -3.53 -14.38 -5.91
N VAL A 230 -4.27 -15.48 -5.69
CA VAL A 230 -5.46 -15.83 -6.45
C VAL A 230 -6.68 -15.10 -5.89
N TRP A 231 -6.87 -15.16 -4.57
CA TRP A 231 -8.06 -14.64 -3.91
C TRP A 231 -8.15 -13.11 -3.95
N LEU A 232 -7.03 -12.41 -3.78
CA LEU A 232 -6.98 -10.94 -3.79
C LEU A 232 -7.07 -10.33 -5.20
N ARG A 233 -6.97 -11.15 -6.25
CA ARG A 233 -7.14 -10.76 -7.67
C ARG A 233 -8.34 -11.44 -8.31
N HIS A 234 -9.28 -11.89 -7.49
CA HIS A 234 -10.49 -12.51 -7.99
C HIS A 234 -11.27 -11.47 -8.81
N PHE A 235 -11.87 -11.88 -9.93
CA PHE A 235 -12.37 -10.93 -10.95
C PHE A 235 -13.52 -10.03 -10.45
N ASP A 236 -14.22 -10.43 -9.38
CA ASP A 236 -15.27 -9.62 -8.72
C ASP A 236 -14.76 -8.89 -7.47
N SER A 237 -13.45 -8.93 -7.21
CA SER A 237 -12.81 -8.30 -6.06
C SER A 237 -12.08 -7.02 -6.46
N ASP A 238 -12.43 -5.92 -5.80
CA ASP A 238 -11.61 -4.70 -5.77
C ASP A 238 -10.76 -4.74 -4.50
N THR A 239 -9.62 -5.44 -4.54
CA THR A 239 -8.70 -5.47 -3.39
C THR A 239 -7.89 -4.18 -3.33
N ILE A 240 -8.00 -3.50 -2.19
CA ILE A 240 -7.25 -2.28 -1.86
C ILE A 240 -6.24 -2.58 -0.76
N VAL A 241 -4.99 -2.15 -0.98
CA VAL A 241 -3.89 -2.29 -0.03
C VAL A 241 -3.50 -0.92 0.49
N ALA A 242 -3.50 -0.80 1.82
CA ALA A 242 -3.15 0.42 2.53
C ALA A 242 -1.66 0.44 2.88
N PHE A 243 -1.02 1.58 2.63
CA PHE A 243 0.35 1.88 3.00
C PHE A 243 0.33 3.03 4.03
N ASP A 244 0.89 2.76 5.20
CA ASP A 244 1.10 3.76 6.24
C ASP A 244 2.35 4.58 5.89
N HIS A 245 2.13 5.85 5.53
CA HIS A 245 3.21 6.81 5.31
C HIS A 245 3.27 7.89 6.40
N SER A 246 2.81 7.57 7.62
CA SER A 246 2.79 8.47 8.77
C SER A 246 4.14 9.17 9.00
N VAL A 247 5.27 8.52 8.75
CA VAL A 247 6.60 9.15 8.84
C VAL A 247 6.75 10.35 7.90
N VAL A 248 6.33 10.22 6.64
CA VAL A 248 6.43 11.29 5.64
C VAL A 248 5.46 12.43 5.99
N ALA A 249 4.21 12.09 6.30
CA ALA A 249 3.19 13.07 6.70
C ALA A 249 3.62 13.87 7.94
N LEU A 250 4.03 13.18 9.01
CA LEU A 250 4.48 13.80 10.26
C LEU A 250 5.75 14.62 10.07
N SER A 251 6.70 14.19 9.22
CA SER A 251 7.92 14.96 8.94
C SER A 251 7.60 16.32 8.28
N TYR A 252 6.57 16.36 7.44
CA TYR A 252 6.08 17.60 6.85
C TYR A 252 5.34 18.46 7.88
N GLU A 253 4.36 17.89 8.58
CA GLU A 253 3.55 18.62 9.57
C GLU A 253 4.42 19.22 10.69
N THR A 254 5.46 18.50 11.10
CA THR A 254 6.30 18.87 12.23
C THR A 254 7.42 19.85 11.86
N ASP A 255 8.10 19.62 10.73
CA ASP A 255 9.34 20.33 10.37
C ASP A 255 9.39 20.79 8.90
N GLY A 256 8.28 20.66 8.15
CA GLY A 256 8.17 21.15 6.79
C GLY A 256 9.04 20.40 5.78
N TYR A 257 9.43 19.15 6.06
CA TYR A 257 10.24 18.34 5.16
C TYR A 257 9.59 18.24 3.77
N CYS A 258 10.38 18.46 2.73
CA CYS A 258 9.94 18.39 1.34
C CYS A 258 10.13 16.99 0.77
N MET A 259 9.36 16.03 1.29
CA MET A 259 9.33 14.64 0.79
C MET A 259 7.97 14.30 0.19
N ASN A 260 7.95 13.28 -0.66
CA ASN A 260 6.73 12.59 -1.09
C ASN A 260 6.67 11.19 -0.47
N TYR A 261 5.52 10.53 -0.59
CA TYR A 261 5.24 9.27 0.09
C TYR A 261 6.15 8.14 -0.40
N GLU A 262 6.66 8.28 -1.62
CA GLU A 262 7.48 7.32 -2.34
C GLU A 262 8.98 7.56 -2.18
N SER A 263 9.37 8.71 -1.61
CA SER A 263 10.78 9.07 -1.39
C SER A 263 11.50 7.94 -0.63
N PHE A 264 10.86 7.37 0.39
CA PHE A 264 11.42 6.26 1.17
C PHE A 264 11.78 5.04 0.31
N GLU A 265 10.91 4.66 -0.63
CA GLU A 265 11.16 3.54 -1.54
C GLU A 265 12.28 3.85 -2.53
N ALA A 266 12.37 5.08 -3.03
CA ALA A 266 13.48 5.51 -3.88
C ALA A 266 14.83 5.43 -3.14
N TRP A 267 14.87 5.83 -1.87
CA TRP A 267 16.05 5.68 -1.01
C TRP A 267 16.40 4.21 -0.76
N LYS A 268 15.42 3.38 -0.42
CA LYS A 268 15.62 1.95 -0.20
C LYS A 268 16.09 1.24 -1.48
N ALA A 269 15.57 1.61 -2.65
CA ALA A 269 16.01 1.08 -3.93
C ALA A 269 17.45 1.51 -4.30
N ALA A 270 17.82 2.76 -4.00
CA ALA A 270 19.16 3.27 -4.28
C ALA A 270 20.25 2.69 -3.36
N PHE A 271 19.93 2.48 -2.08
CA PHE A 271 20.93 2.14 -1.05
C PHE A 271 20.80 0.73 -0.47
N GLY A 272 19.65 0.07 -0.62
CA GLY A 272 19.36 -1.21 0.01
C GLY A 272 19.57 -1.15 1.52
N GLU A 273 20.30 -2.11 2.07
CA GLU A 273 20.63 -2.19 3.51
C GLU A 273 21.50 -1.02 4.02
N LYS A 274 22.07 -0.22 3.12
CA LYS A 274 22.86 0.97 3.49
C LYS A 274 21.97 2.17 3.85
N PHE A 275 20.67 2.09 3.65
CA PHE A 275 19.69 3.05 4.11
C PHE A 275 18.92 2.50 5.30
N VAL A 276 18.93 3.24 6.41
CA VAL A 276 18.33 2.82 7.67
C VAL A 276 17.45 3.94 8.20
N LEU A 277 16.19 3.63 8.47
CA LEU A 277 15.24 4.50 9.18
C LEU A 277 15.08 3.99 10.61
N ILE A 278 15.19 4.90 11.57
CA ILE A 278 14.95 4.65 12.99
C ILE A 278 13.76 5.51 13.41
N VAL A 279 12.75 4.88 13.99
CA VAL A 279 11.55 5.55 14.51
C VAL A 279 11.51 5.40 16.02
N ALA A 280 11.13 6.47 16.72
CA ALA A 280 10.75 6.42 18.12
C ALA A 280 9.24 6.19 18.20
N LYS A 281 8.81 5.18 18.96
CA LYS A 281 7.39 4.88 19.17
C LYS A 281 7.02 4.90 20.64
N ASN A 282 5.76 5.20 20.94
CA ASN A 282 5.19 5.05 22.28
C ASN A 282 4.69 3.61 22.53
N LEU A 283 4.13 3.34 23.72
CA LEU A 283 3.55 2.02 24.08
C LEU A 283 2.33 1.61 23.24
N ARG A 284 1.74 2.53 22.47
CA ARG A 284 0.63 2.29 21.57
C ARG A 284 1.07 2.14 20.11
N GLU A 285 2.39 2.08 19.87
CA GLU A 285 3.00 2.04 18.54
C GLU A 285 2.88 3.34 17.72
N ASP A 286 2.40 4.45 18.31
CA ASP A 286 2.36 5.74 17.63
C ASP A 286 3.79 6.29 17.45
N ILE A 287 4.08 6.84 16.27
CA ILE A 287 5.37 7.44 15.95
C ILE A 287 5.50 8.79 16.65
N LEU A 288 6.60 8.99 17.37
CA LEU A 288 6.93 10.23 18.11
C LEU A 288 7.99 11.08 17.40
N GLY A 289 8.72 10.46 16.48
CA GLY A 289 9.81 11.08 15.74
C GLY A 289 10.61 10.03 14.97
N SER A 290 11.47 10.51 14.08
CA SER A 290 12.33 9.64 13.29
C SER A 290 13.69 10.25 13.03
N ILE A 291 14.61 9.42 12.55
CA ILE A 291 15.87 9.80 11.94
C ILE A 291 16.24 8.71 10.94
N ALA A 292 16.80 9.08 9.80
CA ALA A 292 17.33 8.15 8.82
C ALA A 292 18.78 8.46 8.51
N PHE A 293 19.50 7.47 8.01
CA PHE A 293 20.79 7.70 7.36
C PHE A 293 20.95 6.81 6.13
N ALA A 294 21.70 7.30 5.15
CA ALA A 294 22.16 6.54 4.01
C ALA A 294 23.69 6.55 3.96
N CYS A 295 24.30 5.37 3.81
CA CYS A 295 25.74 5.26 3.63
C CYS A 295 26.11 5.22 2.15
N TYR A 296 26.95 6.15 1.73
CA TYR A 296 27.55 6.19 0.40
C TYR A 296 29.07 6.30 0.50
N ASN A 297 29.79 5.31 -0.01
CA ASN A 297 31.24 5.17 0.18
C ASN A 297 31.62 5.28 1.69
N ASN A 298 32.52 6.22 2.01
CA ASN A 298 32.95 6.51 3.38
C ASN A 298 32.11 7.60 4.07
N ILE A 299 31.09 8.12 3.39
CA ILE A 299 30.23 9.18 3.90
C ILE A 299 28.86 8.59 4.28
N ALA A 300 28.31 9.06 5.38
CA ALA A 300 26.96 8.78 5.81
C ALA A 300 26.17 10.08 5.88
N ILE A 301 25.01 10.13 5.25
CA ILE A 301 24.18 11.34 5.23
C ILE A 301 22.97 11.08 6.11
N ILE A 302 22.78 11.93 7.11
CA ILE A 302 21.65 11.88 8.05
C ILE A 302 20.52 12.75 7.51
N GLY A 303 19.29 12.23 7.57
CA GLY A 303 18.08 12.94 7.16
C GLY A 303 16.83 12.47 7.90
N ILE A 304 15.67 12.95 7.44
CA ILE A 304 14.35 12.56 7.98
C ILE A 304 14.29 12.68 9.52
N TYR A 305 14.96 13.72 10.04
CA TYR A 305 15.08 13.95 11.47
C TYR A 305 13.96 14.88 11.94
N TYR A 306 13.02 14.36 12.72
CA TYR A 306 12.02 15.17 13.41
C TYR A 306 11.62 14.52 14.73
N VAL A 307 11.05 15.34 15.61
CA VAL A 307 10.33 14.90 16.81
C VAL A 307 9.05 15.73 16.87
N ILE A 308 7.90 15.06 16.98
CA ILE A 308 6.59 15.70 17.11
C ILE A 308 6.65 16.77 18.19
N GLU A 309 6.06 17.93 17.91
CA GLU A 309 6.22 19.15 18.71
C GLU A 309 5.97 18.92 20.21
N ASP A 310 4.88 18.24 20.57
CA ASP A 310 4.49 17.91 21.94
C ASP A 310 5.52 17.04 22.69
N TYR A 311 6.35 16.31 21.94
CA TYR A 311 7.38 15.44 22.49
C TYR A 311 8.79 16.03 22.36
N ARG A 312 8.94 17.25 21.85
CA ARG A 312 10.24 17.95 21.83
C ARG A 312 10.71 18.20 23.26
N HIS A 313 12.02 18.38 23.43
CA HIS A 313 12.65 18.59 24.75
C HIS A 313 12.54 17.42 25.75
N SER A 314 11.91 16.29 25.40
CA SER A 314 11.85 15.05 26.19
C SER A 314 13.12 14.19 26.13
N GLY A 315 14.09 14.57 25.30
CA GLY A 315 15.31 13.79 25.03
C GLY A 315 15.18 12.74 23.92
N ILE A 316 14.01 12.53 23.33
CA ILE A 316 13.79 11.57 22.22
C ILE A 316 14.75 11.84 21.05
N GLY A 317 14.78 13.08 20.54
CA GLY A 317 15.65 13.44 19.41
C GLY A 317 17.14 13.19 19.70
N SER A 318 17.56 13.42 20.94
CA SER A 318 18.95 13.14 21.34
C SER A 318 19.28 11.66 21.38
N LYS A 319 18.33 10.79 21.75
CA LYS A 319 18.49 9.34 21.72
C LYS A 319 18.51 8.81 20.29
N LEU A 320 17.62 9.31 19.43
CA LEU A 320 17.60 8.98 18.00
C LEU A 320 18.95 9.30 17.33
N PHE A 321 19.48 10.50 17.57
CA PHE A 321 20.76 10.91 17.00
C PHE A 321 21.93 10.08 17.54
N ALA A 322 21.96 9.78 18.85
CA ALA A 322 22.99 8.94 19.45
C ALA A 322 22.99 7.51 18.86
N GLU A 323 21.80 6.93 18.62
CA GLU A 323 21.66 5.61 18.01
C GLU A 323 22.19 5.59 16.57
N VAL A 324 21.95 6.64 15.78
CA VAL A 324 22.52 6.78 14.44
C VAL A 324 24.05 6.87 14.50
N ILE A 325 24.60 7.76 15.33
CA ILE A 325 26.06 7.92 15.44
C ILE A 325 26.74 6.60 15.85
N LYS A 326 26.13 5.84 16.76
CA LYS A 326 26.61 4.51 17.17
C LYS A 326 26.65 3.52 16.01
N LYS A 327 25.69 3.57 15.08
CA LYS A 327 25.61 2.66 13.92
C LYS A 327 26.55 3.04 12.78
N LEU A 328 26.99 4.30 12.71
CA LEU A 328 27.82 4.81 11.63
C LEU A 328 29.32 4.56 11.80
N ASP A 329 29.73 3.93 12.92
CA ASP A 329 31.09 3.52 13.30
C ASP A 329 32.22 3.91 12.32
N HIS A 330 32.92 5.02 12.64
CA HIS A 330 34.06 5.56 11.89
C HIS A 330 33.79 6.12 10.48
N LYS A 331 32.53 6.37 10.08
CA LYS A 331 32.21 7.11 8.84
C LYS A 331 32.26 8.62 9.00
N ASP A 332 32.56 9.31 7.91
CA ASP A 332 32.34 10.75 7.80
C ASP A 332 30.83 11.00 7.70
N VAL A 333 30.29 11.83 8.57
CA VAL A 333 28.86 12.09 8.67
C VAL A 333 28.57 13.46 8.09
N LEU A 334 27.52 13.57 7.28
CA LEU A 334 26.96 14.82 6.79
C LEU A 334 25.52 14.96 7.28
N PHE A 335 25.17 16.13 7.78
CA PHE A 335 23.82 16.45 8.22
C PHE A 335 23.47 17.89 7.88
N HIS A 336 22.41 18.09 7.10
CA HIS A 336 21.88 19.42 6.83
C HIS A 336 20.91 19.83 7.93
N SER A 337 21.48 20.28 9.05
CA SER A 337 20.71 20.69 10.23
C SER A 337 19.87 21.93 9.95
N SER A 338 18.61 21.94 10.40
CA SER A 338 17.86 23.19 10.54
C SER A 338 18.66 24.15 11.44
N SER A 339 18.69 25.43 11.09
CA SER A 339 19.56 26.45 11.72
C SER A 339 19.46 26.50 13.25
N HIS A 340 18.29 26.23 13.82
CA HIS A 340 18.08 26.19 15.28
C HIS A 340 18.68 24.94 15.98
N LEU A 341 19.07 23.91 15.21
CA LEU A 341 19.74 22.69 15.69
C LEU A 341 21.26 22.73 15.48
N SER A 342 21.78 23.65 14.66
CA SER A 342 23.19 23.73 14.27
C SER A 342 24.13 23.62 15.48
N ASP A 343 23.92 24.42 16.52
CA ASP A 343 24.81 24.47 17.69
C ASP A 343 24.78 23.18 18.52
N ARG A 344 23.68 22.43 18.43
CA ARG A 344 23.48 21.17 19.16
C ARG A 344 24.22 19.99 18.53
N CYS A 345 24.60 20.11 17.25
CA CYS A 345 25.25 19.05 16.48
C CYS A 345 26.68 18.77 16.95
N SER A 346 27.34 19.75 17.57
CA SER A 346 28.68 19.64 18.17
C SER A 346 28.80 18.52 19.20
N ARG A 347 27.72 18.25 19.95
CA ARG A 347 27.66 17.17 20.95
C ARG A 347 27.76 15.77 20.35
N TYR A 348 27.59 15.66 19.04
CA TYR A 348 27.71 14.44 18.25
C TYR A 348 28.97 14.42 17.38
N GLY A 349 29.93 15.33 17.63
CA GLY A 349 31.18 15.43 16.86
C GLY A 349 31.03 16.08 15.48
N LEU A 350 29.88 16.72 15.20
CA LEU A 350 29.65 17.42 13.93
C LEU A 350 29.99 18.91 14.06
N ARG A 351 30.63 19.47 13.03
CA ARG A 351 31.01 20.88 12.94
C ARG A 351 30.40 21.54 11.69
N PRO A 352 30.08 22.84 11.71
CA PRO A 352 29.56 23.54 10.54
C PRO A 352 30.59 23.58 9.39
N THR A 353 30.12 23.47 8.15
CA THR A 353 30.97 23.51 6.95
C THR A 353 31.00 24.89 6.28
N GLY A 354 30.11 25.79 6.70
CA GLY A 354 29.83 27.06 6.04
C GLY A 354 28.76 26.97 4.94
N TRP A 355 28.40 25.76 4.49
CA TRP A 355 27.33 25.61 3.51
C TRP A 355 25.98 25.90 4.16
N THR A 356 25.26 26.86 3.59
CA THR A 356 23.94 27.29 4.06
C THR A 356 22.96 27.28 2.91
N PHE A 357 21.77 26.75 3.14
CA PHE A 357 20.69 26.67 2.16
C PHE A 357 19.42 27.29 2.70
N THR A 358 18.75 28.06 1.86
CA THR A 358 17.52 28.75 2.20
C THR A 358 16.37 28.18 1.39
N HIS A 359 15.25 27.90 2.05
CA HIS A 359 14.02 27.48 1.40
C HIS A 359 13.19 28.70 1.00
N TYR A 360 12.95 28.84 -0.30
CA TYR A 360 12.06 29.84 -0.89
C TYR A 360 10.80 29.18 -1.44
N ILE A 361 9.71 29.92 -1.37
CA ILE A 361 8.42 29.52 -1.91
C ILE A 361 7.96 30.62 -2.87
N VAL A 362 7.72 30.27 -4.13
CA VAL A 362 7.00 31.13 -5.09
C VAL A 362 5.55 30.67 -5.10
N ASP A 363 4.65 31.46 -4.53
CA ASP A 363 3.23 31.14 -4.47
C ASP A 363 2.48 31.80 -5.63
N LYS A 364 1.62 31.02 -6.29
CA LYS A 364 0.77 31.43 -7.42
C LYS A 364 1.55 32.17 -8.52
N PRO A 365 2.61 31.56 -9.07
CA PRO A 365 3.44 32.19 -10.09
C PRO A 365 2.63 32.55 -11.34
N SER A 366 2.83 33.77 -11.87
CA SER A 366 2.22 34.23 -13.13
C SER A 366 3.23 34.52 -14.24
N GLY A 367 4.53 34.48 -13.95
CA GLY A 367 5.58 34.83 -14.91
C GLY A 367 6.24 33.62 -15.60
N LEU A 368 5.54 32.49 -15.69
CA LEU A 368 6.10 31.26 -16.28
C LEU A 368 6.66 31.50 -17.69
N GLN A 369 5.94 32.23 -18.54
CA GLN A 369 6.37 32.53 -19.92
C GLN A 369 7.66 33.37 -19.97
N SER A 370 7.96 34.15 -18.93
CA SER A 370 9.20 34.93 -18.84
C SER A 370 10.46 34.08 -18.65
N LEU A 371 10.31 32.78 -18.36
CA LEU A 371 11.40 31.81 -18.26
C LEU A 371 11.73 31.12 -19.59
N GLN A 372 10.86 31.24 -20.58
CA GLN A 372 11.01 30.51 -21.84
C GLN A 372 12.25 30.97 -22.61
N ASP A 373 13.03 30.01 -23.11
CA ASP A 373 14.14 30.26 -24.01
C ASP A 373 14.15 29.25 -25.15
N THR A 374 14.02 29.74 -26.39
CA THR A 374 14.00 28.89 -27.59
C THR A 374 15.39 28.57 -28.13
N GLY A 375 16.44 29.18 -27.58
CA GLY A 375 17.82 28.97 -28.00
C GLY A 375 18.53 27.82 -27.28
N ILE A 376 17.84 27.13 -26.37
CA ILE A 376 18.38 26.02 -25.57
C ILE A 376 17.64 24.75 -25.96
N THR A 377 18.41 23.72 -26.35
CA THR A 377 17.83 22.41 -26.68
C THR A 377 17.57 21.66 -25.38
N ILE A 378 16.36 21.14 -25.20
CA ILE A 378 15.95 20.40 -24.01
C ILE A 378 15.47 18.99 -24.40
N LYS A 379 15.71 18.02 -23.53
CA LYS A 379 15.15 16.66 -23.63
C LYS A 379 14.66 16.19 -22.28
N ARG A 380 13.67 15.30 -22.27
CA ARG A 380 13.32 14.54 -21.06
C ARG A 380 14.34 13.44 -20.82
N MET A 381 14.48 13.02 -19.56
CA MET A 381 15.37 11.91 -19.17
C MET A 381 15.08 10.60 -19.91
N ASP A 382 13.81 10.34 -20.26
CA ASP A 382 13.39 9.15 -21.00
C ASP A 382 13.71 9.21 -22.49
N ASP A 383 13.97 10.41 -23.03
CA ASP A 383 14.34 10.62 -24.44
C ASP A 383 15.87 10.62 -24.66
N LEU A 384 16.66 10.39 -23.60
CA LEU A 384 18.12 10.34 -23.69
C LEU A 384 18.60 9.02 -24.28
N THR A 385 19.62 9.11 -25.13
CA THR A 385 20.39 7.91 -25.52
C THR A 385 21.26 7.45 -24.35
N THR A 386 21.74 6.20 -24.40
CA THR A 386 22.68 5.67 -23.40
C THR A 386 23.92 6.53 -23.23
N THR A 387 24.45 7.10 -24.33
CA THR A 387 25.59 8.03 -24.29
C THR A 387 25.22 9.32 -23.58
N GLN A 388 24.07 9.93 -23.92
CA GLN A 388 23.62 11.17 -23.29
C GLN A 388 23.33 11.00 -21.79
N GLU A 389 22.81 9.84 -21.39
CA GLU A 389 22.65 9.50 -19.98
C GLU A 389 24.00 9.36 -19.26
N SER A 390 25.00 8.76 -19.90
CA SER A 390 26.36 8.73 -19.35
C SER A 390 26.95 10.13 -19.20
N ASP A 391 26.75 10.99 -20.20
CA ASP A 391 27.22 12.39 -20.18
C ASP A 391 26.53 13.19 -19.07
N LEU A 392 25.25 12.95 -18.81
CA LEU A 392 24.51 13.58 -17.71
C LEU A 392 25.16 13.24 -16.37
N PHE A 393 25.46 11.97 -16.12
CA PHE A 393 26.10 11.56 -14.87
C PHE A 393 27.57 11.98 -14.77
N ALA A 394 28.24 12.21 -15.91
CA ALA A 394 29.56 12.84 -15.93
C ALA A 394 29.49 14.33 -15.58
N TYR A 395 28.51 15.06 -16.14
CA TYR A 395 28.22 16.45 -15.77
C TYR A 395 27.90 16.58 -14.29
N ASP A 396 27.01 15.73 -13.79
CA ASP A 396 26.60 15.64 -12.39
C ASP A 396 27.80 15.43 -11.44
N ARG A 397 28.63 14.44 -11.76
CA ARG A 397 29.87 14.18 -11.03
C ARG A 397 30.81 15.37 -11.05
N GLY A 398 30.86 16.13 -12.15
CA GLY A 398 31.64 17.37 -12.23
C GLY A 398 31.12 18.49 -11.32
N VAL A 399 29.83 18.49 -10.97
CA VAL A 399 29.24 19.47 -10.04
C VAL A 399 29.43 19.04 -8.58
N CYS A 400 29.18 17.78 -8.27
CA CYS A 400 29.21 17.25 -6.89
C CYS A 400 30.58 16.70 -6.46
N ASN A 401 31.50 16.49 -7.41
CA ASN A 401 32.76 15.78 -7.22
C ASN A 401 32.58 14.38 -6.59
N MET A 402 31.46 13.73 -6.93
CA MET A 402 31.12 12.39 -6.47
C MET A 402 30.35 11.65 -7.55
N ASP A 403 30.69 10.39 -7.79
CA ASP A 403 29.86 9.53 -8.63
C ASP A 403 28.66 9.12 -7.81
N ARG A 404 27.47 9.63 -8.10
CA ARG A 404 26.20 9.25 -7.47
C ARG A 404 25.19 8.71 -8.48
N SER A 405 25.69 8.17 -9.59
CA SER A 405 24.89 7.69 -10.72
C SER A 405 23.89 6.59 -10.33
N GLN A 406 24.22 5.73 -9.36
CA GLN A 406 23.29 4.70 -8.87
C GLN A 406 22.01 5.33 -8.28
N TRP A 407 22.16 6.33 -7.40
CA TRP A 407 21.02 7.06 -6.87
C TRP A 407 20.33 7.87 -7.97
N GLY A 408 21.11 8.56 -8.82
CA GLY A 408 20.56 9.39 -9.89
C GLY A 408 19.68 8.62 -10.87
N ARG A 409 20.02 7.37 -11.21
CA ARG A 409 19.18 6.52 -12.08
C ARG A 409 17.83 6.16 -11.45
N VAL A 410 17.78 5.96 -10.13
CA VAL A 410 16.52 5.69 -9.41
C VAL A 410 15.73 6.98 -9.23
N TRP A 411 16.41 8.05 -8.83
CA TRP A 411 15.79 9.30 -8.41
C TRP A 411 15.29 10.15 -9.57
N LEU A 412 16.08 10.31 -10.63
CA LEU A 412 15.75 11.16 -11.77
C LEU A 412 14.76 10.51 -12.75
N ARG A 413 14.52 9.20 -12.61
CA ARG A 413 13.53 8.43 -13.37
C ARG A 413 12.36 7.95 -12.50
N HIS A 414 12.24 8.48 -11.29
CA HIS A 414 11.16 8.07 -10.40
C HIS A 414 9.82 8.51 -11.02
N PHE A 415 8.80 7.66 -10.93
CA PHE A 415 7.55 7.81 -11.70
C PHE A 415 6.75 9.08 -11.37
N ASP A 416 6.96 9.65 -10.19
CA ASP A 416 6.33 10.89 -9.73
C ASP A 416 7.20 12.15 -9.98
N SER A 417 8.28 11.97 -10.75
CA SER A 417 9.28 12.99 -11.01
C SER A 417 9.44 13.22 -12.51
N ASP A 418 9.71 14.45 -12.90
CA ASP A 418 10.10 14.79 -14.26
C ASP A 418 11.49 15.40 -14.26
N THR A 419 12.35 14.90 -15.14
CA THR A 419 13.72 15.38 -15.30
C THR A 419 13.93 15.91 -16.72
N ILE A 420 14.44 17.13 -16.81
CA ILE A 420 14.78 17.82 -18.05
C ILE A 420 16.29 18.03 -18.11
N VAL A 421 16.89 17.76 -19.27
CA VAL A 421 18.32 17.97 -19.54
C VAL A 421 18.48 18.99 -20.66
N ALA A 422 19.36 19.97 -20.47
CA ALA A 422 19.66 21.02 -21.41
C ALA A 422 20.98 20.78 -22.14
N PHE A 423 20.98 21.06 -23.44
CA PHE A 423 22.11 20.91 -24.35
C PHE A 423 22.42 22.23 -25.03
N ASP A 424 23.71 22.48 -25.26
CA ASP A 424 24.14 23.56 -26.15
C ASP A 424 24.06 23.15 -27.64
N HIS A 425 24.48 24.06 -28.52
CA HIS A 425 24.47 23.86 -29.98
C HIS A 425 25.41 22.75 -30.46
N SER A 426 26.39 22.34 -29.65
CA SER A 426 27.30 21.22 -29.94
C SER A 426 26.75 19.87 -29.47
N GLY A 427 25.62 19.88 -28.75
CA GLY A 427 25.06 18.68 -28.11
C GLY A 427 25.73 18.35 -26.76
N THR A 428 26.48 19.29 -26.17
CA THR A 428 27.06 19.14 -24.83
C THR A 428 26.05 19.52 -23.76
N ILE A 429 25.98 18.75 -22.67
CA ILE A 429 25.09 19.04 -21.54
C ILE A 429 25.56 20.30 -20.81
N THR A 430 24.64 21.25 -20.63
CA THR A 430 24.89 22.53 -19.93
C THR A 430 24.10 22.65 -18.62
N GLY A 431 23.23 21.68 -18.33
CA GLY A 431 22.45 21.62 -17.11
C GLY A 431 21.37 20.55 -17.14
N PHE A 432 20.78 20.29 -15.98
CA PHE A 432 19.59 19.48 -15.83
C PHE A 432 18.77 19.93 -14.62
N GLY A 433 17.50 19.58 -14.59
CA GLY A 433 16.61 19.86 -13.47
C GLY A 433 15.60 18.76 -13.26
N ASN A 434 15.19 18.57 -12.02
CA ASN A 434 14.12 17.65 -11.64
C ASN A 434 12.98 18.40 -10.92
N VAL A 435 11.75 17.94 -11.11
CA VAL A 435 10.56 18.44 -10.42
C VAL A 435 9.75 17.28 -9.87
N ARG A 436 9.20 17.46 -8.67
CA ARG A 436 8.32 16.48 -8.00
C ARG A 436 7.16 17.14 -7.31
N GLU A 437 6.07 16.39 -7.19
CA GLU A 437 4.97 16.77 -6.31
C GLU A 437 5.23 16.23 -4.90
N LEU A 438 5.08 17.09 -3.89
CA LEU A 438 5.28 16.74 -2.49
C LEU A 438 4.04 16.14 -1.85
N GLY A 439 4.26 15.32 -0.81
CA GLY A 439 3.19 14.84 0.07
C GLY A 439 2.70 15.91 1.05
N GLY A 440 1.55 15.64 1.67
CA GLY A 440 0.92 16.52 2.66
C GLY A 440 0.14 17.71 2.08
N GLY A 441 -1.07 17.93 2.60
CA GLY A 441 -2.01 18.98 2.17
C GLY A 441 -2.96 18.54 1.05
N PHE A 442 -4.07 19.27 0.87
CA PHE A 442 -5.08 18.98 -0.16
C PHE A 442 -4.59 19.30 -1.58
N VAL A 443 -3.86 20.41 -1.74
CA VAL A 443 -3.22 20.80 -3.00
C VAL A 443 -1.75 20.42 -2.93
N LYS A 444 -1.32 19.51 -3.80
CA LYS A 444 0.08 19.07 -3.85
C LYS A 444 0.99 20.25 -4.15
N ARG A 445 2.11 20.32 -3.44
CA ARG A 445 3.12 21.37 -3.64
C ARG A 445 4.17 20.90 -4.63
N ILE A 446 4.82 21.81 -5.34
CA ILE A 446 5.84 21.46 -6.33
C ILE A 446 7.21 21.73 -5.72
N LEU A 447 8.12 20.75 -5.72
CA LEU A 447 9.52 20.94 -5.37
C LEU A 447 10.37 20.84 -6.63
N VAL A 448 11.19 21.85 -6.87
CA VAL A 448 12.19 21.83 -7.95
C VAL A 448 13.57 21.58 -7.36
N GLY A 449 14.22 20.53 -7.85
CA GLY A 449 15.61 20.21 -7.55
C GLY A 449 15.93 18.71 -7.76
N PRO A 450 17.20 18.33 -7.89
CA PRO A 450 18.33 19.23 -8.16
C PRO A 450 18.10 20.01 -9.46
N LEU A 451 18.52 21.27 -9.48
CA LEU A 451 18.53 22.14 -10.66
C LEU A 451 19.95 22.65 -10.82
N TYR A 452 20.67 22.03 -11.74
CA TYR A 452 22.06 22.33 -12.05
C TYR A 452 22.17 22.96 -13.43
N ALA A 453 22.93 24.03 -13.54
CA ALA A 453 23.05 24.76 -14.79
C ALA A 453 24.34 25.56 -14.82
N ASP A 454 24.92 25.70 -16.01
CA ASP A 454 26.13 26.51 -16.20
C ASP A 454 25.88 28.01 -16.02
N ASN A 455 24.63 28.48 -16.17
CA ASN A 455 24.24 29.87 -15.98
C ASN A 455 22.71 30.03 -15.79
N GLU A 456 22.30 31.26 -15.47
CA GLU A 456 20.91 31.64 -15.21
C GLU A 456 19.95 31.36 -16.38
N LYS A 457 20.43 31.53 -17.62
CA LYS A 457 19.64 31.33 -18.84
C LYS A 457 19.26 29.86 -18.99
N VAL A 458 20.23 28.97 -18.78
CA VAL A 458 20.02 27.51 -18.79
C VAL A 458 19.09 27.08 -17.65
N ALA A 459 19.29 27.61 -16.44
CA ALA A 459 18.40 27.33 -15.31
C ALA A 459 16.95 27.75 -15.58
N SER A 460 16.74 28.92 -16.20
CA SER A 460 15.41 29.43 -16.58
C SER A 460 14.71 28.51 -17.57
N ALA A 461 15.42 28.11 -18.65
CA ALA A 461 14.86 27.24 -19.68
C ALA A 461 14.48 25.86 -19.14
N ILE A 462 15.31 25.27 -18.28
CA ILE A 462 15.00 24.01 -17.60
C ILE A 462 13.78 24.18 -16.69
N LEU A 463 13.73 25.25 -15.88
CA LEU A 463 12.61 25.52 -14.98
C LEU A 463 11.29 25.70 -15.73
N PHE A 464 11.31 26.42 -16.86
CA PHE A 464 10.15 26.54 -17.75
C PHE A 464 9.67 25.16 -18.21
N ALA A 465 10.56 24.35 -18.76
CA ALA A 465 10.25 23.03 -19.29
C ALA A 465 9.68 22.07 -18.23
N LEU A 466 10.16 22.16 -16.99
CA LEU A 466 9.66 21.36 -15.86
C LEU A 466 8.24 21.77 -15.46
N LEU A 467 7.90 23.07 -15.52
CA LEU A 467 6.66 23.61 -14.98
C LEU A 467 5.55 23.78 -16.02
N VAL A 468 5.86 23.85 -17.32
CA VAL A 468 4.87 24.11 -18.39
C VAL A 468 3.77 23.06 -18.46
N LYS A 469 4.05 21.81 -18.08
CA LYS A 469 3.03 20.74 -18.02
C LYS A 469 1.90 21.02 -17.02
N PHE A 470 2.14 21.89 -16.03
CA PHE A 470 1.16 22.31 -15.04
C PHE A 470 0.46 23.62 -15.46
N TYR A 471 0.75 24.15 -16.65
CA TYR A 471 0.16 25.38 -17.15
C TYR A 471 -0.94 25.08 -18.17
N ASN A 472 -2.18 25.18 -17.71
CA ASN A 472 -3.37 24.79 -18.47
C ASN A 472 -4.55 25.76 -18.27
N PRO A 473 -4.38 27.06 -18.60
CA PRO A 473 -5.43 28.08 -18.42
C PRO A 473 -6.74 27.75 -19.16
N GLU A 474 -6.68 26.94 -20.22
CA GLU A 474 -7.86 26.55 -21.01
C GLU A 474 -8.80 25.61 -20.25
N ASN A 475 -8.27 24.86 -19.27
CA ASN A 475 -9.02 23.89 -18.47
C ASN A 475 -9.39 24.42 -17.07
N ASP A 476 -9.08 25.68 -16.77
CA ASP A 476 -9.38 26.30 -15.47
C ASP A 476 -10.64 27.16 -15.58
N HIS A 477 -11.74 26.66 -15.01
CA HIS A 477 -13.04 27.32 -15.06
C HIS A 477 -13.44 27.83 -13.68
N GLU A 478 -14.17 28.95 -13.60
CA GLU A 478 -14.59 29.51 -12.30
C GLU A 478 -15.42 28.53 -11.45
N TRP A 479 -16.21 27.68 -12.10
CA TRP A 479 -17.09 26.70 -11.46
C TRP A 479 -16.44 25.32 -11.27
N ASP A 480 -15.27 25.09 -11.86
CA ASP A 480 -14.44 23.89 -11.70
C ASP A 480 -12.96 24.29 -11.78
N PRO A 481 -12.44 24.92 -10.72
CA PRO A 481 -11.08 25.46 -10.74
C PRO A 481 -10.08 24.32 -10.74
N ASP A 482 -9.11 24.37 -11.65
CA ASP A 482 -8.02 23.39 -11.63
C ASP A 482 -7.04 23.71 -10.51
N VAL A 483 -7.27 23.09 -9.35
CA VAL A 483 -6.38 23.22 -8.18
C VAL A 483 -4.97 22.70 -8.44
N PHE A 484 -4.74 21.94 -9.52
CA PHE A 484 -3.42 21.44 -9.90
C PHE A 484 -2.64 22.35 -10.85
N ALA A 485 -3.27 23.43 -11.33
CA ALA A 485 -2.63 24.42 -12.18
C ALA A 485 -1.52 25.19 -11.45
N ILE A 486 -0.42 25.45 -12.15
CA ILE A 486 0.79 26.08 -11.59
C ILE A 486 0.52 27.43 -10.93
N TYR A 487 -0.33 28.25 -11.54
CA TYR A 487 -0.69 29.60 -11.06
C TYR A 487 -1.67 29.58 -9.88
N ARG A 488 -2.09 28.40 -9.41
CA ARG A 488 -2.87 28.19 -8.17
C ARG A 488 -2.06 27.48 -7.08
N ARG A 489 -0.80 27.11 -7.35
CA ARG A 489 0.07 26.29 -6.49
C ARG A 489 1.30 27.06 -6.01
N SER A 490 2.04 26.42 -5.10
CA SER A 490 3.35 26.86 -4.64
C SER A 490 4.49 26.05 -5.25
N VAL A 491 5.55 26.75 -5.68
CA VAL A 491 6.81 26.18 -6.13
C VAL A 491 7.87 26.39 -5.06
N HIS A 492 8.39 25.29 -4.53
CA HIS A 492 9.37 25.21 -3.47
C HIS A 492 10.76 25.02 -4.06
N LEU A 493 11.71 25.80 -3.58
CA LEU A 493 13.10 25.85 -4.05
C LEU A 493 14.03 25.95 -2.85
N ILE A 494 14.96 25.00 -2.71
CA ILE A 494 16.00 25.07 -1.68
C ILE A 494 17.29 25.52 -2.35
N ILE A 495 17.76 26.73 -2.02
CA ILE A 495 18.77 27.44 -2.80
C ILE A 495 20.01 27.69 -1.91
N PRO A 496 21.24 27.53 -2.43
CA PRO A 496 22.45 27.96 -1.72
C PRO A 496 22.37 29.44 -1.32
N GLU A 497 22.77 29.78 -0.11
CA GLU A 497 22.80 31.17 0.34
C GLU A 497 23.73 32.01 -0.55
N GLY A 498 23.26 33.19 -0.96
CA GLY A 498 24.00 34.09 -1.85
C GLY A 498 23.87 33.81 -3.35
N LYS A 499 23.07 32.82 -3.78
CA LYS A 499 22.82 32.51 -5.20
C LYS A 499 21.88 33.53 -5.87
N ASN A 500 22.40 34.73 -6.13
CA ASN A 500 21.62 35.85 -6.68
C ASN A 500 21.01 35.55 -8.06
N GLU A 501 21.68 34.76 -8.89
CA GLU A 501 21.17 34.36 -10.21
C GLU A 501 19.86 33.59 -10.08
N MET A 502 19.75 32.67 -9.10
CA MET A 502 18.49 31.94 -8.88
C MET A 502 17.40 32.86 -8.31
N LEU A 503 17.74 33.87 -7.51
CA LEU A 503 16.75 34.87 -7.06
C LEU A 503 16.14 35.62 -8.24
N GLU A 504 16.94 35.92 -9.27
CA GLU A 504 16.46 36.57 -10.50
C GLU A 504 15.56 35.63 -11.32
N VAL A 505 15.93 34.34 -11.45
CA VAL A 505 15.05 33.32 -12.05
C VAL A 505 13.71 33.24 -11.31
N MET A 506 13.72 33.21 -9.97
CA MET A 506 12.49 33.21 -9.17
C MET A 506 11.66 34.47 -9.36
N ARG A 507 12.31 35.63 -9.49
CA ARG A 507 11.63 36.91 -9.75
C ARG A 507 10.87 36.86 -11.07
N LYS A 508 11.46 36.25 -12.11
CA LYS A 508 10.79 35.99 -13.39
C LYS A 508 9.62 35.04 -13.21
N LEU A 509 9.81 33.88 -12.57
CA LEU A 509 8.73 32.90 -12.31
C LEU A 509 7.55 33.53 -11.56
N LYS A 510 7.83 34.33 -10.53
CA LYS A 510 6.84 35.00 -9.70
C LYS A 510 5.84 35.81 -10.55
N GLY A 511 6.33 36.50 -11.58
CA GLY A 511 5.52 37.41 -12.38
C GLY A 511 4.96 38.57 -11.56
N ASP A 512 3.83 39.12 -12.00
CA ASP A 512 3.25 40.34 -11.43
C ASP A 512 2.35 40.06 -10.21
N THR A 513 1.66 38.92 -10.23
CA THR A 513 0.64 38.56 -9.21
C THR A 513 1.13 37.55 -8.18
N GLY A 514 2.18 36.79 -8.49
CA GLY A 514 2.73 35.81 -7.57
C GLY A 514 3.46 36.47 -6.39
N THR A 515 3.67 35.70 -5.33
CA THR A 515 4.46 36.15 -4.17
C THR A 515 5.67 35.25 -3.96
N THR A 516 6.70 35.79 -3.30
CA THR A 516 7.89 35.02 -2.93
C THR A 516 8.11 35.14 -1.43
N THR A 517 8.17 33.99 -0.75
CA THR A 517 8.41 33.92 0.69
C THR A 517 9.73 33.22 0.96
N LYS A 518 10.60 33.84 1.76
CA LYS A 518 11.80 33.22 2.32
C LYS A 518 11.45 32.58 3.66
N GLN A 519 11.70 31.29 3.81
CA GLN A 519 11.49 30.62 5.10
C GLN A 519 12.48 31.16 6.15
N ARG A 520 11.99 31.31 7.39
CA ARG A 520 12.79 31.83 8.50
C ARG A 520 13.97 30.93 8.84
N LEU A 521 13.75 29.61 8.82
CA LEU A 521 14.80 28.64 9.08
C LEU A 521 15.55 28.36 7.77
N CYS A 522 16.86 28.53 7.80
CA CYS A 522 17.77 27.96 6.81
C CYS A 522 18.32 26.62 7.31
N TYR A 523 18.95 25.88 6.41
CA TYR A 523 19.68 24.67 6.73
C TYR A 523 21.19 24.94 6.68
N LYS A 524 21.90 24.46 7.69
CA LYS A 524 23.35 24.55 7.82
C LYS A 524 23.94 23.15 7.76
N THR A 525 24.86 22.92 6.82
CA THR A 525 25.55 21.63 6.73
C THR A 525 26.54 21.48 7.87
N GLN A 526 26.45 20.33 8.53
CA GLN A 526 27.33 19.88 9.59
C GLN A 526 28.06 18.63 9.12
N CYS A 527 29.34 18.49 9.46
CA CYS A 527 30.12 17.31 9.12
C CYS A 527 30.99 16.79 10.28
N SER A 528 31.29 15.48 10.33
CA SER A 528 32.38 14.98 11.20
C SER A 528 33.75 14.99 10.50
N GLY A 529 33.77 14.92 9.16
CA GLY A 529 34.98 14.80 8.33
C GLY A 529 35.17 15.94 7.33
N SER A 530 35.82 15.65 6.20
CA SER A 530 35.87 16.56 5.05
C SER A 530 34.56 16.50 4.27
N VAL A 531 34.15 17.64 3.71
CA VAL A 531 33.03 17.68 2.74
C VAL A 531 33.58 17.58 1.32
N PRO A 532 32.84 16.97 0.37
CA PRO A 532 33.25 16.99 -1.03
C PRO A 532 33.33 18.43 -1.54
N GLU A 533 34.24 18.69 -2.47
CA GLU A 533 34.35 19.98 -3.14
C GLU A 533 33.24 20.10 -4.20
N VAL A 534 32.30 21.02 -4.02
CA VAL A 534 31.12 21.16 -4.90
C VAL A 534 31.11 22.50 -5.62
N SER A 535 30.62 22.49 -6.86
CA SER A 535 30.53 23.68 -7.71
C SER A 535 29.25 24.47 -7.43
N PHE A 536 29.23 25.27 -6.37
CA PHE A 536 28.07 26.12 -6.01
C PHE A 536 27.67 27.12 -7.12
N THR A 537 28.60 27.47 -8.01
CA THR A 537 28.31 28.30 -9.19
C THR A 537 27.35 27.62 -10.17
N LYS A 538 27.25 26.28 -10.15
CA LYS A 538 26.33 25.51 -11.00
C LYS A 538 25.07 25.04 -10.29
N ILE A 539 25.00 25.12 -8.97
CA ILE A 539 23.84 24.68 -8.18
C ILE A 539 22.84 25.82 -8.04
N PHE A 540 21.68 25.70 -8.68
CA PHE A 540 20.59 26.68 -8.60
C PHE A 540 19.53 26.29 -7.58
N ALA A 541 19.16 25.01 -7.50
CA ALA A 541 18.27 24.50 -6.45
C ALA A 541 18.59 23.04 -6.09
N LEU A 542 18.24 22.66 -4.87
CA LEU A 542 18.28 21.30 -4.34
C LEU A 542 16.84 20.84 -4.07
N SER A 543 16.59 19.54 -4.17
CA SER A 543 15.30 18.97 -3.74
C SER A 543 15.44 18.22 -2.44
N ASP A 544 16.17 17.12 -2.49
CA ASP A 544 16.60 16.39 -1.31
C ASP A 544 17.97 16.91 -0.88
N MET A 545 18.00 17.64 0.23
CA MET A 545 19.22 18.22 0.75
C MET A 545 20.32 17.20 1.02
N HIS A 546 19.98 15.93 1.24
CA HIS A 546 20.91 14.89 1.63
C HIS A 546 21.82 14.47 0.47
N LEU A 547 21.27 14.01 -0.65
CA LEU A 547 22.07 13.59 -1.81
C LEU A 547 22.07 14.57 -2.96
N SER A 548 21.18 15.57 -2.99
CA SER A 548 21.16 16.49 -4.13
C SER A 548 22.50 17.17 -4.31
N ILE A 549 23.32 17.35 -3.27
CA ILE A 549 24.63 17.98 -3.32
C ILE A 549 25.83 17.04 -3.05
N VAL A 550 25.60 15.85 -2.48
CA VAL A 550 26.64 14.89 -2.06
C VAL A 550 26.60 13.66 -2.94
#